data_AF-A0A1H9M7V6-F1
#
_entry.id   AF-A0A1H9M7V6-F1
#
_cell.length_a   1.000
_cell.length_b   1.000
_cell.length_c   1.000
_cell.angle_alpha   90.00
_cell.angle_beta   90.00
_cell.angle_gamma   90.00
#
_symmetry.space_group_name_H-M   'P 1'
#
loop_
_entity.id
_entity.type
_entity.pdbx_description
1 polymer ?
#
loop_
_entity_poly.entity_id
_entity_poly.type
_entity_poly.pdbx_seq_one_letter_code
_entity_poly.pdbx_strand_id
1 'polypeptide(L)'
;MQEKHFDVTGWGGLKPGMSKKDALATGELGATAAGKTGDCEDYRYQGAPAPDAKQLAEDAEIEQKYEAAKKVADDADAAVGPAPGANAGAAAYAAHAEKLATAAEAGAKAVELSAESTKRIAARAEAREANGGVLFAGDKIRMIVPPPGATTAKNIGKGATVEQLKAAYPNAVDKDGKGFEVPVPDQQGTVLSFHFTDGKLTTFLLFNGEAKCS
;
A
#
# COMPACT_ATOMS: atom_id res chain seq x y z
N MET A 1 -21.82 -16.00 19.50
CA MET A 1 -20.56 -15.61 18.85
C MET A 1 -19.89 -14.59 19.75
N GLN A 2 -18.61 -14.76 20.07
CA GLN A 2 -17.86 -13.74 20.79
C GLN A 2 -17.72 -12.52 19.86
N GLU A 3 -18.01 -11.33 20.37
CA GLU A 3 -17.96 -10.09 19.59
C GLU A 3 -16.50 -9.85 19.16
N LYS A 4 -16.24 -9.89 17.85
CA LYS A 4 -14.89 -9.65 17.30
C LYS A 4 -14.70 -8.14 17.21
N HIS A 5 -13.70 -7.62 17.92
CA HIS A 5 -13.30 -6.22 17.84
C HIS A 5 -11.97 -6.08 17.10
N PHE A 6 -11.80 -4.94 16.44
CA PHE A 6 -10.57 -4.55 15.78
C PHE A 6 -9.82 -3.51 16.62
N ASP A 7 -8.67 -3.85 17.19
CA ASP A 7 -7.89 -2.90 18.00
C ASP A 7 -6.38 -3.15 17.81
N VAL A 8 -5.53 -2.55 18.64
CA VAL A 8 -4.06 -2.73 18.64
C VAL A 8 -3.61 -4.19 18.67
N THR A 9 -4.47 -5.11 19.12
CA THR A 9 -4.20 -6.55 19.17
C THR A 9 -4.45 -7.27 17.84
N GLY A 10 -5.13 -6.64 16.87
CA GLY A 10 -5.47 -7.24 15.58
C GLY A 10 -6.97 -7.48 15.37
N TRP A 11 -7.28 -8.50 14.56
CA TRP A 11 -8.63 -8.91 14.19
C TRP A 11 -8.76 -10.43 14.18
N GLY A 12 -9.67 -10.97 15.00
CA GLY A 12 -9.82 -12.42 15.12
C GLY A 12 -8.48 -13.07 15.50
N GLY A 13 -8.00 -14.00 14.69
CA GLY A 13 -6.68 -14.61 14.86
C GLY A 13 -5.49 -13.77 14.35
N LEU A 14 -5.73 -12.74 13.52
CA LEU A 14 -4.69 -11.98 12.83
C LEU A 14 -4.08 -10.92 13.76
N LYS A 15 -2.74 -10.82 13.77
CA LYS A 15 -2.00 -9.85 14.59
C LYS A 15 -1.00 -9.09 13.75
N PRO A 16 -0.69 -7.82 14.06
CA PRO A 16 0.38 -7.09 13.39
C PRO A 16 1.71 -7.88 13.44
N GLY A 17 2.46 -7.88 12.34
CA GLY A 17 3.74 -8.57 12.21
C GLY A 17 3.69 -10.10 12.13
N MET A 18 2.50 -10.72 12.21
CA MET A 18 2.30 -12.17 12.04
C MET A 18 2.84 -12.66 10.69
N SER A 19 3.37 -13.89 10.66
CA SER A 19 3.83 -14.50 9.41
C SER A 19 2.68 -14.79 8.46
N LYS A 20 2.93 -14.86 7.15
CA LYS A 20 1.92 -15.19 6.16
C LYS A 20 1.36 -16.59 6.38
N LYS A 21 2.23 -17.55 6.69
CA LYS A 21 1.85 -18.92 7.01
C LYS A 21 0.88 -18.98 8.20
N ASP A 22 1.22 -18.30 9.29
CA ASP A 22 0.39 -18.31 10.50
C ASP A 22 -0.93 -17.57 10.27
N ALA A 23 -0.90 -16.46 9.53
CA ALA A 23 -2.09 -15.70 9.17
C ALA A 23 -3.07 -16.52 8.34
N LEU A 24 -2.59 -17.27 7.34
CA LEU A 24 -3.43 -18.18 6.55
C LEU A 24 -3.97 -19.33 7.39
N ALA A 25 -3.17 -19.85 8.34
CA ALA A 25 -3.60 -20.91 9.24
C ALA A 25 -4.72 -20.50 10.21
N THR A 26 -4.95 -19.19 10.42
CA THR A 26 -6.08 -18.70 11.22
C THR A 26 -7.45 -18.99 10.57
N GLY A 27 -7.48 -19.18 9.24
CA GLY A 27 -8.72 -19.30 8.48
C GLY A 27 -9.46 -17.98 8.26
N GLU A 28 -8.94 -16.84 8.74
CA GLU A 28 -9.60 -15.54 8.54
C GLU A 28 -9.47 -15.04 7.09
N LEU A 29 -8.44 -15.48 6.36
CA LEU A 29 -8.13 -15.03 5.00
C LEU A 29 -8.54 -16.03 3.93
N GLY A 30 -8.86 -15.53 2.74
CA GLY A 30 -9.02 -16.35 1.55
C GLY A 30 -7.73 -17.11 1.20
N ALA A 31 -7.86 -18.27 0.56
CA ALA A 31 -6.72 -19.14 0.24
C ALA A 31 -5.75 -18.52 -0.79
N THR A 32 -6.22 -17.59 -1.61
CA THR A 32 -5.46 -16.96 -2.69
C THR A 32 -5.33 -15.46 -2.49
N ALA A 33 -4.21 -14.89 -2.94
CA ALA A 33 -3.98 -13.45 -2.92
C ALA A 33 -4.96 -12.72 -3.86
N ALA A 34 -5.28 -11.49 -3.50
CA ALA A 34 -6.05 -10.52 -4.28
C ALA A 34 -5.16 -9.59 -5.12
N GLY A 35 -3.96 -10.05 -5.46
CA GLY A 35 -2.98 -9.32 -6.25
C GLY A 35 -1.84 -8.75 -5.41
N LYS A 36 -1.05 -7.87 -6.04
CA LYS A 36 0.14 -7.26 -5.44
C LYS A 36 0.15 -5.74 -5.54
N THR A 37 0.85 -5.06 -4.65
CA THR A 37 1.17 -3.63 -4.76
C THR A 37 2.67 -3.51 -4.55
N GLY A 38 3.42 -3.30 -5.62
CA GLY A 38 4.85 -3.57 -5.61
C GLY A 38 5.10 -5.06 -5.27
N ASP A 39 6.02 -5.32 -4.35
CA ASP A 39 6.28 -6.67 -3.82
C ASP A 39 5.29 -7.14 -2.73
N CYS A 40 4.40 -6.27 -2.24
CA CYS A 40 3.44 -6.64 -1.20
C CYS A 40 2.26 -7.43 -1.74
N GLU A 41 1.81 -8.44 -1.00
CA GLU A 41 0.68 -9.29 -1.39
C GLU A 41 -0.59 -8.94 -0.61
N ASP A 42 -1.66 -8.67 -1.34
CA ASP A 42 -2.98 -8.37 -0.78
C ASP A 42 -3.76 -9.67 -0.57
N TYR A 43 -4.41 -9.83 0.57
CA TYR A 43 -5.33 -10.93 0.88
C TYR A 43 -6.64 -10.37 1.42
N ARG A 44 -7.77 -10.93 0.96
CA ARG A 44 -9.10 -10.59 1.50
C ARG A 44 -9.51 -11.57 2.60
N TYR A 45 -10.45 -11.15 3.44
CA TYR A 45 -11.09 -12.03 4.40
C TYR A 45 -11.86 -13.17 3.71
N GLN A 46 -12.00 -14.30 4.40
CA GLN A 46 -12.89 -15.37 3.97
C GLN A 46 -14.32 -14.83 3.82
N GLY A 47 -14.96 -15.12 2.68
CA GLY A 47 -16.32 -14.67 2.37
C GLY A 47 -16.42 -13.27 1.78
N ALA A 48 -15.32 -12.51 1.70
CA ALA A 48 -15.27 -11.30 0.88
C ALA A 48 -15.42 -11.65 -0.62
N PRO A 49 -15.88 -10.71 -1.46
CA PRO A 49 -15.93 -10.90 -2.90
C PRO A 49 -14.59 -11.40 -3.44
N ALA A 50 -14.65 -12.48 -4.23
CA ALA A 50 -13.46 -13.04 -4.85
C ALA A 50 -12.84 -12.01 -5.82
N PRO A 51 -11.50 -11.89 -5.86
CA PRO A 51 -10.83 -11.07 -6.85
C PRO A 51 -11.17 -11.54 -8.27
N ASP A 52 -11.39 -10.61 -9.19
CA ASP A 52 -11.56 -10.94 -10.61
C ASP A 52 -10.23 -11.44 -11.19
N ALA A 53 -10.18 -12.71 -11.59
CA ALA A 53 -8.98 -13.34 -12.13
C ALA A 53 -8.48 -12.68 -13.42
N LYS A 54 -9.39 -12.15 -14.26
CA LYS A 54 -9.02 -11.44 -15.48
C LYS A 54 -8.37 -10.11 -15.12
N GLN A 55 -8.97 -9.36 -14.19
CA GLN A 55 -8.40 -8.11 -13.71
C GLN A 55 -7.02 -8.34 -13.06
N LEU A 56 -6.84 -9.40 -12.26
CA LEU A 56 -5.54 -9.74 -11.68
C LEU A 56 -4.46 -10.04 -12.73
N ALA A 57 -4.84 -10.65 -13.86
CA ALA A 57 -3.92 -10.91 -14.96
C ALA A 57 -3.53 -9.63 -15.70
N GLU A 58 -4.51 -8.78 -16.04
CA GLU A 58 -4.28 -7.47 -16.67
C GLU A 58 -3.38 -6.58 -15.80
N ASP A 59 -3.67 -6.59 -14.50
CA ASP A 59 -2.90 -5.89 -13.49
C ASP A 59 -1.44 -6.35 -13.41
N ALA A 60 -1.19 -7.65 -13.54
CA ALA A 60 0.16 -8.21 -13.52
C ALA A 60 0.92 -7.82 -14.80
N GLU A 61 0.24 -7.80 -15.94
CA GLU A 61 0.81 -7.37 -17.22
C GLU A 61 1.19 -5.87 -17.20
N ILE A 62 0.33 -5.02 -16.65
CA ILE A 62 0.62 -3.58 -16.48
C ILE A 62 1.87 -3.39 -15.64
N GLU A 63 2.01 -4.11 -14.52
CA GLU A 63 3.20 -3.99 -13.68
C GLU A 63 4.45 -4.48 -14.39
N GLN A 64 4.37 -5.61 -15.09
CA GLN A 64 5.50 -6.13 -15.83
C GLN A 64 5.98 -5.12 -16.89
N LYS A 65 5.04 -4.47 -17.59
CA LYS A 65 5.35 -3.41 -18.55
C LYS A 65 5.97 -2.19 -17.89
N TYR A 66 5.43 -1.76 -16.75
CA TYR A 66 5.95 -0.63 -15.99
C TYR A 66 7.37 -0.89 -15.50
N GLU A 67 7.64 -2.02 -14.84
CA GLU A 67 8.98 -2.36 -14.34
C GLU A 67 9.99 -2.54 -15.48
N ALA A 68 9.58 -3.11 -16.62
CA ALA A 68 10.42 -3.18 -17.80
C ALA A 68 10.76 -1.78 -18.36
N ALA A 69 9.76 -0.89 -18.47
CA ALA A 69 9.97 0.47 -18.97
C ALA A 69 10.83 1.30 -18.01
N LYS A 70 10.60 1.17 -16.69
CA LYS A 70 11.42 1.78 -15.64
C LYS A 70 12.87 1.32 -15.76
N LYS A 71 13.11 0.01 -15.91
CA LYS A 71 14.47 -0.50 -16.12
C LYS A 71 15.13 0.09 -17.37
N VAL A 72 14.41 0.19 -18.48
CA VAL A 72 14.94 0.80 -19.71
C VAL A 72 15.25 2.29 -19.50
N ALA A 73 14.41 3.02 -18.76
CA ALA A 73 14.66 4.41 -18.41
C ALA A 73 15.90 4.57 -17.52
N ASP A 74 16.03 3.74 -16.48
CA ASP A 74 17.18 3.74 -15.57
C ASP A 74 18.48 3.41 -16.31
N ASP A 75 18.46 2.39 -17.19
CA ASP A 75 19.62 2.00 -18.00
C ASP A 75 19.99 3.11 -19.01
N ALA A 76 19.00 3.81 -19.59
CA ALA A 76 19.22 4.92 -20.51
C ALA A 76 19.79 6.17 -19.81
N ASP A 77 19.28 6.51 -18.62
CA ASP A 77 19.79 7.59 -17.79
C ASP A 77 21.25 7.34 -17.38
N ALA A 78 21.54 6.12 -16.91
CA ALA A 78 22.91 5.71 -16.59
C ALA A 78 23.86 5.78 -17.81
N ALA A 79 23.35 5.54 -19.02
CA ALA A 79 24.13 5.59 -20.25
C ALA A 79 24.44 7.01 -20.76
N VAL A 80 23.72 8.04 -20.29
CA VAL A 80 24.00 9.45 -20.61
C VAL A 80 25.44 9.80 -20.22
N GLY A 81 25.82 9.47 -18.99
CA GLY A 81 27.14 9.78 -18.44
C GLY A 81 27.35 11.29 -18.21
N PRO A 82 28.59 11.72 -17.95
CA PRO A 82 28.88 13.13 -17.72
C PRO A 82 28.76 13.96 -19.01
N ALA A 83 28.34 15.22 -18.87
CA ALA A 83 28.32 16.18 -19.96
C ALA A 83 29.74 16.38 -20.55
N PRO A 84 29.86 16.59 -21.88
CA PRO A 84 31.15 16.91 -22.49
C PRO A 84 31.74 18.19 -21.88
N GLY A 85 33.05 18.20 -21.65
CA GLY A 85 33.76 19.37 -21.12
C GLY A 85 33.76 20.55 -22.10
N ALA A 86 33.96 21.77 -21.60
CA ALA A 86 33.82 23.02 -22.37
C ALA A 86 34.64 23.11 -23.67
N ASN A 87 35.71 22.32 -23.81
CA ASN A 87 36.58 22.27 -24.99
C ASN A 87 36.28 21.07 -25.91
N ALA A 88 35.20 20.33 -25.67
CA ALA A 88 34.80 19.19 -26.49
C ALA A 88 34.30 19.65 -27.87
N GLY A 89 34.54 18.82 -28.88
CA GLY A 89 34.08 19.09 -30.25
C GLY A 89 32.57 18.94 -30.40
N ALA A 90 32.00 19.55 -31.44
CA ALA A 90 30.57 19.49 -31.75
C ALA A 90 30.01 18.05 -31.81
N ALA A 91 30.80 17.08 -32.32
CA ALA A 91 30.41 15.68 -32.36
C ALA A 91 30.17 15.06 -30.97
N ALA A 92 30.95 15.47 -29.95
CA ALA A 92 30.77 14.98 -28.58
C ALA A 92 29.49 15.53 -27.94
N TYR A 93 29.16 16.79 -28.19
CA TYR A 93 27.90 17.39 -27.76
C TYR A 93 26.69 16.78 -28.48
N ALA A 94 26.79 16.50 -29.78
CA ALA A 94 25.73 15.82 -30.53
C ALA A 94 25.45 14.42 -29.98
N ALA A 95 26.50 13.61 -29.77
CA ALA A 95 26.34 12.27 -29.19
C ALA A 95 25.75 12.30 -27.77
N HIS A 96 26.14 13.28 -26.94
CA HIS A 96 25.54 13.45 -25.62
C HIS A 96 24.07 13.87 -25.70
N ALA A 97 23.71 14.76 -26.63
CA ALA A 97 22.33 15.18 -26.85
C ALA A 97 21.43 14.01 -27.31
N GLU A 98 21.93 13.12 -28.18
CA GLU A 98 21.21 11.91 -28.59
C GLU A 98 20.94 10.97 -27.41
N LYS A 99 21.91 10.78 -26.51
CA LYS A 99 21.73 10.00 -25.29
C LYS A 99 20.70 10.61 -24.36
N LEU A 100 20.74 11.94 -24.16
CA LEU A 100 19.73 12.66 -23.38
C LEU A 100 18.33 12.49 -24.00
N ALA A 101 18.20 12.59 -25.32
CA ALA A 101 16.93 12.39 -26.00
C ALA A 101 16.39 10.97 -25.79
N THR A 102 17.26 9.96 -25.90
CA THR A 102 16.92 8.55 -25.64
C THR A 102 16.45 8.33 -24.20
N ALA A 103 17.18 8.89 -23.22
CA ALA A 103 16.81 8.82 -21.82
C ALA A 103 15.46 9.52 -21.55
N ALA A 104 15.23 10.67 -22.17
CA ALA A 104 13.97 11.40 -22.04
C ALA A 104 12.78 10.62 -22.62
N GLU A 105 12.94 10.00 -23.79
CA GLU A 105 11.89 9.15 -24.40
C GLU A 105 11.58 7.92 -23.55
N ALA A 106 12.61 7.24 -23.05
CA ALA A 106 12.45 6.09 -22.15
C ALA A 106 11.76 6.50 -20.83
N GLY A 107 12.17 7.63 -20.24
CA GLY A 107 11.55 8.19 -19.04
C GLY A 107 10.08 8.56 -19.26
N ALA A 108 9.75 9.18 -20.40
CA ALA A 108 8.36 9.50 -20.74
C ALA A 108 7.49 8.23 -20.82
N LYS A 109 8.03 7.14 -21.40
CA LYS A 109 7.32 5.86 -21.45
C LYS A 109 7.09 5.24 -20.07
N ALA A 110 8.10 5.31 -19.20
CA ALA A 110 7.97 4.84 -17.81
C ALA A 110 6.92 5.65 -17.03
N VAL A 111 6.86 6.97 -17.24
CA VAL A 111 5.85 7.85 -16.61
C VAL A 111 4.44 7.55 -17.09
N GLU A 112 4.23 7.28 -18.38
CA GLU A 112 2.91 6.88 -18.90
C GLU A 112 2.40 5.61 -18.19
N LEU A 113 3.26 4.59 -18.08
CA LEU A 113 2.93 3.31 -17.46
C LEU A 113 2.80 3.41 -15.92
N SER A 114 3.51 4.34 -15.28
CA SER A 114 3.39 4.56 -13.83
C SER A 114 1.99 5.07 -13.45
N ALA A 115 1.35 5.84 -14.33
CA ALA A 115 -0.01 6.31 -14.13
C ALA A 115 -1.02 5.14 -14.16
N GLU A 116 -0.83 4.17 -15.06
CA GLU A 116 -1.64 2.95 -15.11
C GLU A 116 -1.43 2.08 -13.88
N SER A 117 -0.16 1.86 -13.47
CA SER A 117 0.13 1.10 -12.25
C SER A 117 -0.47 1.78 -11.01
N THR A 118 -0.42 3.11 -10.93
CA THR A 118 -1.01 3.89 -9.83
C THR A 118 -2.53 3.73 -9.75
N LYS A 119 -3.25 3.80 -10.89
CA LYS A 119 -4.70 3.59 -10.94
C LYS A 119 -5.09 2.21 -10.41
N ARG A 120 -4.34 1.19 -10.80
CA ARG A 120 -4.53 -0.18 -10.30
C ARG A 120 -4.28 -0.28 -8.80
N ILE A 121 -3.21 0.31 -8.30
CA ILE A 121 -2.90 0.32 -6.85
C ILE A 121 -4.03 1.00 -6.07
N ALA A 122 -4.55 2.13 -6.57
CA ALA A 122 -5.67 2.83 -5.97
C ALA A 122 -6.93 1.95 -5.94
N ALA A 123 -7.31 1.33 -7.06
CA ALA A 123 -8.46 0.43 -7.13
C ALA A 123 -8.34 -0.76 -6.15
N ARG A 124 -7.14 -1.29 -5.95
CA ARG A 124 -6.89 -2.35 -4.95
C ARG A 124 -7.03 -1.87 -3.52
N ALA A 125 -6.51 -0.68 -3.23
CA ALA A 125 -6.66 -0.04 -1.92
C ALA A 125 -8.14 0.22 -1.61
N GLU A 126 -8.90 0.77 -2.56
CA GLU A 126 -10.34 0.97 -2.45
C GLU A 126 -11.09 -0.34 -2.19
N ALA A 127 -10.77 -1.39 -2.95
CA ALA A 127 -11.36 -2.71 -2.73
C ALA A 127 -10.97 -3.31 -1.36
N ARG A 128 -9.80 -2.95 -0.80
CA ARG A 128 -9.39 -3.36 0.55
C ARG A 128 -10.16 -2.62 1.62
N GLU A 129 -10.31 -1.31 1.47
CA GLU A 129 -11.10 -0.50 2.40
C GLU A 129 -12.58 -0.90 2.39
N ALA A 130 -13.11 -1.28 1.22
CA ALA A 130 -14.50 -1.69 1.07
C ALA A 130 -14.81 -3.07 1.67
N ASN A 131 -13.84 -4.00 1.68
CA ASN A 131 -14.09 -5.41 2.06
C ASN A 131 -13.26 -5.87 3.27
N GLY A 132 -12.33 -5.05 3.74
CA GLY A 132 -11.28 -5.45 4.66
C GLY A 132 -10.24 -6.35 3.99
N GLY A 133 -9.16 -6.61 4.72
CA GLY A 133 -8.11 -7.52 4.28
C GLY A 133 -6.77 -7.26 4.95
N VAL A 134 -5.77 -7.97 4.46
CA VAL A 134 -4.40 -7.92 4.95
C VAL A 134 -3.46 -7.65 3.79
N LEU A 135 -2.45 -6.81 4.04
CA LEU A 135 -1.31 -6.65 3.14
C LEU A 135 -0.08 -7.25 3.80
N PHE A 136 0.60 -8.16 3.10
CA PHE A 136 1.88 -8.72 3.51
C PHE A 136 3.02 -8.00 2.83
N ALA A 137 4.05 -7.61 3.58
CA ALA A 137 5.35 -7.21 3.06
C ALA A 137 6.33 -8.36 3.29
N GLY A 138 6.75 -9.01 2.21
CA GLY A 138 7.44 -10.30 2.29
C GLY A 138 6.57 -11.33 3.03
N ASP A 139 7.09 -11.91 4.11
CA ASP A 139 6.38 -12.92 4.90
C ASP A 139 5.60 -12.33 6.08
N LYS A 140 5.59 -11.00 6.31
CA LYS A 140 4.95 -10.42 7.50
C LYS A 140 3.76 -9.54 7.18
N ILE A 141 2.74 -9.57 8.03
CA ILE A 141 1.63 -8.60 7.99
C ILE A 141 2.19 -7.20 8.15
N ARG A 142 2.01 -6.39 7.11
CA ARG A 142 2.26 -4.94 7.10
C ARG A 142 1.02 -4.16 7.50
N MET A 143 -0.15 -4.58 7.02
CA MET A 143 -1.41 -3.86 7.20
C MET A 143 -2.54 -4.83 7.47
N ILE A 144 -3.44 -4.47 8.39
CA ILE A 144 -4.74 -5.13 8.56
C ILE A 144 -5.80 -4.04 8.46
N VAL A 145 -6.76 -4.22 7.55
CA VAL A 145 -7.95 -3.38 7.41
C VAL A 145 -9.14 -4.21 7.89
N PRO A 146 -9.94 -3.74 8.86
CA PRO A 146 -11.08 -4.47 9.39
C PRO A 146 -12.12 -4.77 8.29
N PRO A 147 -12.93 -5.85 8.45
CA PRO A 147 -14.06 -6.08 7.57
C PRO A 147 -15.17 -5.02 7.81
N PRO A 148 -16.11 -4.86 6.87
CA PRO A 148 -17.23 -3.93 7.02
C PRO A 148 -18.03 -4.16 8.29
N GLY A 149 -18.37 -3.07 8.98
CA GLY A 149 -19.17 -3.10 10.20
C GLY A 149 -18.39 -3.44 11.47
N ALA A 150 -17.09 -3.76 11.38
CA ALA A 150 -16.27 -3.94 12.57
C ALA A 150 -16.12 -2.64 13.36
N THR A 151 -15.98 -2.79 14.67
CA THR A 151 -15.69 -1.71 15.62
C THR A 151 -14.48 -2.07 16.46
N THR A 152 -13.84 -1.06 17.05
CA THR A 152 -12.86 -1.29 18.11
C THR A 152 -13.52 -1.77 19.39
N ALA A 153 -12.72 -2.25 20.35
CA ALA A 153 -13.22 -2.65 21.66
C ALA A 153 -13.87 -1.50 22.45
N LYS A 154 -13.62 -0.25 22.01
CA LYS A 154 -14.21 0.98 22.54
C LYS A 154 -15.40 1.47 21.70
N ASN A 155 -15.96 0.61 20.84
CA ASN A 155 -17.08 0.91 19.95
C ASN A 155 -16.82 2.05 18.96
N ILE A 156 -15.57 2.26 18.58
CA ILE A 156 -15.23 3.20 17.51
C ILE A 156 -15.29 2.44 16.17
N GLY A 157 -16.07 2.95 15.24
CA GLY A 157 -16.23 2.38 13.90
C GLY A 157 -16.61 3.45 12.90
N LYS A 158 -16.84 3.04 11.64
CA LYS A 158 -17.18 3.95 10.54
C LYS A 158 -18.33 4.89 10.94
N GLY A 159 -18.16 6.20 10.70
CA GLY A 159 -19.11 7.24 11.08
C GLY A 159 -18.92 7.84 12.49
N ALA A 160 -17.98 7.32 13.30
CA ALA A 160 -17.57 7.97 14.55
C ALA A 160 -17.00 9.37 14.29
N THR A 161 -17.18 10.28 15.24
CA THR A 161 -16.64 11.65 15.23
C THR A 161 -15.23 11.70 15.81
N VAL A 162 -14.50 12.78 15.52
CA VAL A 162 -13.18 13.05 16.11
C VAL A 162 -13.29 13.14 17.64
N GLU A 163 -14.36 13.73 18.16
CA GLU A 163 -14.61 13.85 19.61
C GLU A 163 -14.80 12.48 20.25
N GLN A 164 -15.59 11.59 19.62
CA GLN A 164 -15.77 10.21 20.10
C GLN A 164 -14.44 9.45 20.08
N LEU A 165 -13.63 9.61 19.04
CA LEU A 165 -12.31 9.00 18.99
C LEU A 165 -11.41 9.49 20.12
N LYS A 166 -11.29 10.82 20.32
CA LYS A 166 -10.44 11.41 21.37
C LYS A 166 -10.88 10.99 22.77
N ALA A 167 -12.19 10.84 22.99
CA ALA A 167 -12.72 10.30 24.24
C ALA A 167 -12.33 8.82 24.46
N ALA A 168 -12.37 8.01 23.40
CA ALA A 168 -12.01 6.59 23.47
C ALA A 168 -10.48 6.39 23.55
N TYR A 169 -9.69 7.18 22.84
CA TYR A 169 -8.24 7.07 22.74
C TYR A 169 -7.59 8.43 23.06
N PRO A 170 -7.52 8.81 24.35
CA PRO A 170 -6.99 10.11 24.77
C PRO A 170 -5.49 10.29 24.45
N ASN A 171 -4.79 9.20 24.17
CA ASN A 171 -3.39 9.14 23.77
C ASN A 171 -3.21 9.08 22.23
N ALA A 172 -4.27 9.21 21.44
CA ALA A 172 -4.15 9.28 19.99
C ALA A 172 -3.39 10.54 19.56
N VAL A 173 -2.40 10.36 18.69
CA VAL A 173 -1.60 11.43 18.14
C VAL A 173 -2.26 11.93 16.87
N ASP A 174 -2.60 13.22 16.84
CA ASP A 174 -3.08 13.91 15.65
C ASP A 174 -1.91 14.11 14.66
N LYS A 175 -2.08 13.69 13.40
CA LYS A 175 -1.06 13.85 12.35
C LYS A 175 -1.28 15.08 11.49
N ASP A 176 -2.52 15.35 11.13
CA ASP A 176 -2.89 16.35 10.11
C ASP A 176 -4.35 16.84 10.22
N GLY A 177 -5.01 16.60 11.36
CA GLY A 177 -6.42 16.89 11.60
C GLY A 177 -7.41 15.94 10.93
N LYS A 178 -6.91 14.99 10.11
CA LYS A 178 -7.71 13.99 9.40
C LYS A 178 -7.24 12.55 9.67
N GLY A 179 -6.04 12.39 10.21
CA GLY A 179 -5.44 11.13 10.65
C GLY A 179 -5.09 11.18 12.13
N PHE A 180 -5.48 10.16 12.87
CA PHE A 180 -5.14 9.96 14.27
C PHE A 180 -4.52 8.59 14.47
N GLU A 181 -3.41 8.52 15.20
CA GLU A 181 -2.68 7.27 15.40
C GLU A 181 -2.57 6.91 16.88
N VAL A 182 -2.80 5.64 17.20
CA VAL A 182 -2.53 5.05 18.50
C VAL A 182 -1.36 4.07 18.34
N PRO A 183 -0.21 4.29 19.01
CA PRO A 183 0.90 3.35 18.96
C PRO A 183 0.51 1.96 19.46
N VAL A 184 0.96 0.91 18.77
CA VAL A 184 0.80 -0.46 19.26
C VAL A 184 1.91 -0.74 20.29
N PRO A 185 1.56 -1.18 21.51
CA PRO A 185 2.54 -1.50 22.55
C PRO A 185 3.56 -2.54 22.05
N ASP A 186 4.84 -2.31 22.37
CA ASP A 186 5.96 -3.21 22.07
C ASP A 186 6.16 -3.54 20.57
N GLN A 187 5.56 -2.76 19.67
CA GLN A 187 5.73 -2.89 18.22
C GLN A 187 6.11 -1.56 17.58
N GLN A 188 7.42 -1.29 17.55
CA GLN A 188 7.95 -0.09 16.93
C GLN A 188 7.46 0.05 15.48
N GLY A 189 7.12 1.27 15.08
CA GLY A 189 6.63 1.59 13.74
C GLY A 189 5.21 1.11 13.42
N THR A 190 4.54 0.42 14.36
CA THR A 190 3.18 -0.09 14.18
C THR A 190 2.15 0.77 14.92
N VAL A 191 1.11 1.16 14.20
CA VAL A 191 0.04 2.05 14.72
C VAL A 191 -1.33 1.50 14.34
N LEU A 192 -2.31 1.75 15.22
CA LEU A 192 -3.72 1.76 14.88
C LEU A 192 -4.06 3.16 14.38
N SER A 193 -4.26 3.30 13.07
CA SER A 193 -4.56 4.56 12.39
C SER A 193 -6.04 4.72 12.14
N PHE A 194 -6.57 5.92 12.36
CA PHE A 194 -7.95 6.32 12.16
C PHE A 194 -8.00 7.49 11.18
N HIS A 195 -8.72 7.33 10.07
CA HIS A 195 -8.78 8.30 8.99
C HIS A 195 -10.19 8.89 8.88
N PHE A 196 -10.27 10.21 8.81
CA PHE A 196 -11.50 10.98 8.81
C PHE A 196 -11.69 11.73 7.50
N THR A 197 -12.93 11.81 7.06
CA THR A 197 -13.39 12.70 5.98
C THR A 197 -14.64 13.40 6.47
N ASP A 198 -14.72 14.72 6.29
CA ASP A 198 -15.84 15.54 6.75
C ASP A 198 -16.19 15.33 8.24
N GLY A 199 -15.15 15.17 9.08
CA GLY A 199 -15.28 14.98 10.52
C GLY A 199 -15.81 13.60 10.94
N LYS A 200 -15.92 12.65 10.01
CA LYS A 200 -16.42 11.29 10.24
C LYS A 200 -15.35 10.25 9.89
N LEU A 201 -15.22 9.23 10.74
CA LEU A 201 -14.32 8.12 10.50
C LEU A 201 -14.75 7.37 9.23
N THR A 202 -13.89 7.33 8.23
CA THR A 202 -14.13 6.63 6.97
C THR A 202 -13.49 5.26 6.96
N THR A 203 -12.27 5.17 7.47
CA THR A 203 -11.50 3.93 7.59
C THR A 203 -10.59 3.98 8.82
N PHE A 204 -10.22 2.80 9.32
CA PHE A 204 -9.23 2.64 10.36
C PHE A 204 -8.54 1.31 10.15
N LEU A 205 -7.27 1.22 10.51
CA LEU A 205 -6.42 0.09 10.14
C LEU A 205 -5.22 -0.04 11.07
N LEU A 206 -4.68 -1.24 11.15
CA LEU A 206 -3.36 -1.47 11.73
C LEU A 206 -2.33 -1.38 10.62
N PHE A 207 -1.26 -0.62 10.84
CA PHE A 207 -0.24 -0.39 9.84
C PHE A 207 1.15 -0.33 10.47
N ASN A 208 2.08 -1.03 9.83
CA ASN A 208 3.50 -0.90 10.06
C ASN A 208 4.13 -0.06 8.95
N GLY A 209 4.62 1.13 9.29
CA GLY A 209 5.26 2.06 8.35
C GLY A 209 6.71 1.71 8.00
N GLU A 210 7.35 0.84 8.77
CA GLU A 210 8.73 0.37 8.55
C GLU A 210 8.79 -0.76 7.52
N ALA A 211 7.77 -1.61 7.49
CA ALA A 211 7.60 -2.59 6.41
C ALA A 211 7.27 -1.86 5.09
N LYS A 212 8.11 -2.02 4.06
CA LYS A 212 7.90 -1.37 2.74
C LYS A 212 7.28 -2.33 1.73
N CYS A 213 6.67 -1.74 0.71
CA CYS A 213 6.24 -2.41 -0.51
C CYS A 213 7.16 -1.79 -1.56
N SER A 214 8.13 -2.56 -2.03
CA SER A 214 9.17 -2.11 -2.96
C SER A 214 8.57 -1.80 -4.32
#